data_AF-A0A1Q2CD86-F1
#
_entry.id   AF-A0A1Q2CD86-F1
#
_cell.length_a   1.000
_cell.length_b   1.000
_cell.length_c   1.000
_cell.angle_alpha   90.00
_cell.angle_beta   90.00
_cell.angle_gamma   90.00
#
_symmetry.space_group_name_H-M   'P 1'
#
loop_
_entity.id
_entity.type
_entity.pdbx_description
1 polymer ?
#
loop_
_entity_poly.entity_id
_entity_poly.type
_entity_poly.pdbx_seq_one_letter_code
_entity_poly.pdbx_strand_id
1 'polypeptide(L)'
;MRVVITADAVAGLSPAAASALIARAFSDRGAQVAVVPLGVSGEPLREALEALAPRTDVVRPDDAAALRQVLQSDRSPLVDLTGTAAPELQGLAAALGTDPGVALEDARERWSDRDLVALVPEEEVALPLVGLNGLAATQGRRAGDDLSTVLARDAEAERWASSLGLDPTLPGAGAAGGLGLIVQALGGRMTDPLTYLADVAGLADTMGAADLVVTAAESLDFHAVGGPIVKRAVAMAGAALRPAIAIVGRNFVSARELRLAGFEEAYPLGAAGEEPTPERLSEVAMRVATTWSW
;
A
#
# COMPACT_ATOMS: atom_id res chain seq x y z
N MET A 1 -15.89 -24.62 7.36
CA MET A 1 -15.49 -23.20 7.47
C MET A 1 -14.60 -22.75 6.31
N ARG A 2 -14.85 -21.55 5.80
CA ARG A 2 -14.05 -20.80 4.80
C ARG A 2 -13.30 -19.68 5.51
N VAL A 3 -11.99 -19.60 5.32
CA VAL A 3 -11.11 -18.67 6.04
C VAL A 3 -10.29 -17.87 5.04
N VAL A 4 -10.29 -16.55 5.20
CA VAL A 4 -9.39 -15.64 4.47
C VAL A 4 -8.26 -15.26 5.39
N ILE A 5 -7.02 -15.34 4.88
CA ILE A 5 -5.82 -15.04 5.65
C ILE A 5 -4.99 -14.01 4.90
N THR A 6 -4.72 -12.89 5.58
CA THR A 6 -3.83 -11.83 5.13
C THR A 6 -3.05 -11.31 6.33
N ALA A 7 -1.79 -11.71 6.43
CA ALA A 7 -0.89 -11.31 7.52
C ALA A 7 0.08 -10.22 7.07
N ASP A 8 0.46 -9.35 8.00
CA ASP A 8 1.70 -8.58 7.96
C ASP A 8 2.87 -9.43 8.48
N ALA A 9 4.08 -8.89 8.44
CA ALA A 9 5.27 -9.52 9.00
C ALA A 9 5.07 -9.78 10.50
N VAL A 10 5.46 -10.99 10.93
CA VAL A 10 5.37 -11.42 12.33
C VAL A 10 6.35 -12.56 12.57
N ALA A 11 6.95 -12.58 13.76
CA ALA A 11 7.85 -13.66 14.18
C ALA A 11 9.03 -13.90 13.20
N GLY A 12 9.56 -12.82 12.62
CA GLY A 12 10.66 -12.87 11.66
C GLY A 12 10.28 -13.40 10.27
N LEU A 13 9.00 -13.63 10.00
CA LEU A 13 8.50 -14.09 8.71
C LEU A 13 8.01 -12.91 7.86
N SER A 14 8.17 -13.02 6.53
CA SER A 14 7.53 -12.09 5.59
C SER A 14 5.99 -12.22 5.66
N PRO A 15 5.22 -11.21 5.23
CA PRO A 15 3.76 -11.29 5.12
C PRO A 15 3.25 -12.56 4.43
N ALA A 16 3.90 -12.96 3.32
CA ALA A 16 3.54 -14.17 2.59
C ALA A 16 3.83 -15.45 3.39
N ALA A 17 5.02 -15.54 4.01
CA ALA A 17 5.41 -16.69 4.81
C ALA A 17 4.56 -16.85 6.07
N ALA A 18 4.26 -15.75 6.77
CA ALA A 18 3.37 -15.73 7.92
C ALA A 18 1.95 -16.18 7.54
N SER A 19 1.40 -15.65 6.44
CA SER A 19 0.08 -16.03 5.95
C SER A 19 0.00 -17.52 5.61
N ALA A 20 1.02 -18.07 4.93
CA ALA A 20 1.08 -19.48 4.57
C ALA A 20 1.18 -20.41 5.80
N LEU A 21 1.95 -20.01 6.82
CA LEU A 21 2.08 -20.78 8.06
C LEU A 21 0.74 -20.85 8.81
N ILE A 22 0.05 -19.71 8.95
CA ILE A 22 -1.28 -19.67 9.59
C ILE A 22 -2.29 -20.47 8.77
N ALA A 23 -2.24 -20.37 7.44
CA ALA A 23 -3.11 -21.11 6.53
C ALA A 23 -3.00 -22.62 6.70
N ARG A 24 -1.79 -23.13 6.88
CA ARG A 24 -1.57 -24.55 7.14
C ARG A 24 -2.31 -25.03 8.38
N ALA A 25 -2.29 -24.23 9.46
CA ALA A 25 -2.98 -24.59 10.69
C ALA A 25 -4.51 -24.72 10.52
N PHE A 26 -5.13 -23.82 9.74
CA PHE A 26 -6.56 -23.91 9.43
C PHE A 26 -6.88 -25.03 8.44
N SER A 27 -6.04 -25.21 7.41
CA SER A 27 -6.21 -26.27 6.41
C SER A 27 -6.07 -27.67 7.02
N ASP A 28 -5.13 -27.87 7.96
CA ASP A 28 -4.95 -29.14 8.67
C ASP A 28 -6.18 -29.50 9.54
N ARG A 29 -7.04 -28.51 9.85
CA ARG A 29 -8.34 -28.69 10.51
C ARG A 29 -9.52 -28.82 9.56
N GLY A 30 -9.26 -28.91 8.25
CA GLY A 30 -10.29 -29.07 7.22
C GLY A 30 -10.99 -27.79 6.78
N ALA A 31 -10.46 -26.61 7.13
CA ALA A 31 -10.98 -25.35 6.60
C ALA A 31 -10.61 -25.19 5.12
N GLN A 32 -11.50 -24.56 4.35
CA GLN A 32 -11.16 -24.04 3.02
C GLN A 32 -10.46 -22.69 3.21
N VAL A 33 -9.19 -22.60 2.83
CA VAL A 33 -8.37 -21.41 3.11
C VAL A 33 -8.02 -20.67 1.84
N ALA A 34 -8.27 -19.36 1.84
CA ALA A 34 -7.75 -18.43 0.85
C ALA A 34 -6.64 -17.59 1.50
N VAL A 35 -5.43 -17.69 0.97
CA VAL A 35 -4.30 -16.83 1.35
C VAL A 35 -4.22 -15.69 0.37
N VAL A 36 -4.33 -14.46 0.86
CA VAL A 36 -4.21 -13.26 0.04
C VAL A 36 -3.02 -12.45 0.54
N PRO A 37 -1.84 -12.58 -0.10
CA PRO A 37 -0.66 -11.84 0.32
C PRO A 37 -0.85 -10.35 0.01
N LEU A 38 -0.57 -9.51 0.99
CA LEU A 38 -0.57 -8.06 0.85
C LEU A 38 0.84 -7.52 1.13
N GLY A 39 1.15 -6.38 0.52
CA GLY A 39 2.42 -5.68 0.69
C GLY A 39 2.27 -4.20 0.39
N VAL A 40 2.99 -3.36 1.12
CA VAL A 40 2.88 -1.89 1.04
C VAL A 40 4.01 -1.27 0.23
N SER A 41 5.19 -1.89 0.20
CA SER A 41 6.33 -1.43 -0.59
C SER A 41 7.41 -2.50 -0.63
N GLY A 42 8.43 -2.29 -1.49
CA GLY A 42 9.65 -3.08 -1.50
C GLY A 42 9.41 -4.58 -1.71
N GLU A 43 10.16 -5.39 -0.97
CA GLU A 43 10.12 -6.85 -1.12
C GLU A 43 8.75 -7.46 -0.82
N PRO A 44 8.03 -7.08 0.26
CA PRO A 44 6.67 -7.56 0.48
C PRO A 44 5.68 -7.26 -0.66
N LEU A 45 5.77 -6.07 -1.26
CA LEU A 45 4.93 -5.71 -2.41
C LEU A 45 5.29 -6.56 -3.64
N ARG A 46 6.58 -6.76 -3.91
CA ARG A 46 7.05 -7.62 -5.00
C ARG A 46 6.55 -9.05 -4.84
N GLU A 47 6.68 -9.65 -3.65
CA GLU A 47 6.17 -11.00 -3.35
C GLU A 47 4.65 -11.09 -3.58
N ALA A 48 3.89 -10.08 -3.14
CA ALA A 48 2.44 -10.06 -3.30
C ALA A 48 2.03 -9.93 -4.78
N LEU A 49 2.69 -9.08 -5.56
CA LEU A 49 2.45 -8.92 -7.00
C LEU A 49 2.81 -10.19 -7.77
N GLU A 50 3.91 -10.87 -7.44
CA GLU A 50 4.28 -12.14 -8.06
C GLU A 50 3.24 -13.24 -7.78
N ALA A 51 2.67 -13.25 -6.59
CA ALA A 51 1.64 -14.22 -6.22
C ALA A 51 0.29 -13.94 -6.88
N LEU A 52 -0.15 -12.68 -6.92
CA LEU A 52 -1.50 -12.29 -7.34
C LEU A 52 -1.60 -11.87 -8.81
N ALA A 53 -0.52 -11.33 -9.38
CA ALA A 53 -0.46 -10.80 -10.74
C ALA A 53 0.87 -11.13 -11.44
N PRO A 54 1.24 -12.42 -11.59
CA PRO A 54 2.56 -12.84 -12.10
C PRO A 54 2.87 -12.40 -13.54
N ARG A 55 1.88 -11.87 -14.27
CA ARG A 55 2.02 -11.38 -15.65
C ARG A 55 2.07 -9.86 -15.74
N THR A 56 1.88 -9.15 -14.62
CA THR A 56 1.96 -7.69 -14.61
C THR A 56 3.43 -7.28 -14.70
N ASP A 57 3.76 -6.53 -15.75
CA ASP A 57 5.04 -5.86 -15.88
C ASP A 57 5.08 -4.71 -14.87
N VAL A 58 6.03 -4.73 -13.94
CA VAL A 58 6.19 -3.71 -12.90
C VAL A 58 7.46 -2.94 -13.17
N VAL A 59 7.37 -1.62 -13.21
CA VAL A 59 8.53 -0.74 -13.37
C VAL A 59 8.60 0.20 -12.18
N ARG A 60 9.80 0.30 -11.60
CA ARG A 60 10.11 1.24 -10.53
C ARG A 60 11.09 2.29 -11.06
N PRO A 61 10.63 3.50 -11.38
CA PRO A 61 11.52 4.57 -11.79
C PRO A 61 12.24 5.12 -10.55
N ASP A 62 13.56 4.95 -10.51
CA ASP A 62 14.42 5.45 -9.42
C ASP A 62 15.09 6.80 -9.77
N ASP A 63 15.01 7.24 -11.03
CA ASP A 63 15.56 8.51 -11.50
C ASP A 63 14.75 9.11 -12.68
N ALA A 64 15.15 10.30 -13.12
CA ALA A 64 14.52 11.01 -14.23
C ALA A 64 14.63 10.27 -15.58
N ALA A 65 15.67 9.47 -15.79
CA ALA A 65 15.86 8.71 -17.02
C ALA A 65 14.94 7.49 -17.06
N ALA A 66 14.82 6.76 -15.96
CA ALA A 66 13.88 5.66 -15.80
C ALA A 66 12.43 6.15 -15.92
N LEU A 67 12.11 7.31 -15.33
CA LEU A 67 10.80 7.94 -15.53
C LEU A 67 10.54 8.25 -17.01
N ARG A 68 11.51 8.85 -17.70
CA ARG A 68 11.37 9.13 -19.15
C ARG A 68 11.10 7.85 -19.95
N GLN A 69 11.76 6.75 -19.61
CA GLN A 69 11.51 5.45 -20.25
C GLN A 69 10.07 4.97 -20.03
N VAL A 70 9.51 5.15 -18.83
CA VAL A 70 8.09 4.86 -18.57
C VAL A 70 7.20 5.72 -19.46
N LEU A 71 7.41 7.04 -19.50
CA LEU A 71 6.61 7.97 -20.31
C LEU A 71 6.66 7.62 -21.81
N GLN A 72 7.80 7.12 -22.29
CA GLN A 72 8.04 6.74 -23.68
C GLN A 72 7.70 5.27 -23.99
N SER A 73 7.23 4.50 -23.01
CA SER A 73 7.00 3.06 -23.17
C SER A 73 5.77 2.77 -24.03
N ASP A 74 5.91 1.86 -24.99
CA ASP A 74 4.79 1.27 -25.74
C ASP A 74 4.09 0.14 -24.96
N ARG A 75 4.63 -0.27 -23.80
CA ARG A 75 4.03 -1.22 -22.86
C ARG A 75 3.35 -0.49 -21.72
N SER A 76 2.29 -1.05 -21.14
CA SER A 76 1.55 -0.52 -19.97
C SER A 76 1.97 -1.20 -18.67
N PRO A 77 3.16 -0.89 -18.12
CA PRO A 77 3.55 -1.40 -16.81
C PRO A 77 2.69 -0.80 -15.71
N LEU A 78 2.58 -1.55 -14.63
CA LEU A 78 2.28 -1.00 -13.32
C LEU A 78 3.51 -0.22 -12.83
N VAL A 79 3.33 1.05 -12.48
CA VAL A 79 4.44 1.89 -12.02
C VAL A 79 4.48 1.86 -10.49
N ASP A 80 5.55 1.31 -9.90
CA ASP A 80 5.74 1.33 -8.45
C ASP A 80 6.53 2.58 -8.03
N LEU A 81 5.86 3.51 -7.35
CA LEU A 81 6.45 4.73 -6.80
C LEU A 81 6.52 4.70 -5.26
N THR A 82 6.20 3.57 -4.62
CA THR A 82 6.10 3.47 -3.15
C THR A 82 7.44 3.63 -2.43
N GLY A 83 8.54 3.36 -3.13
CA GLY A 83 9.91 3.50 -2.62
C GLY A 83 10.77 4.48 -3.43
N THR A 84 10.20 5.22 -4.37
CA THR A 84 10.94 6.20 -5.15
C THR A 84 11.28 7.38 -4.23
N ALA A 85 12.56 7.71 -4.11
CA ALA A 85 12.95 8.96 -3.47
C ALA A 85 12.34 10.09 -4.30
N ALA A 86 11.47 10.90 -3.68
CA ALA A 86 10.74 11.96 -4.37
C ALA A 86 11.72 12.79 -5.20
N PRO A 87 11.65 12.75 -6.56
CA PRO A 87 12.52 13.59 -7.36
C PRO A 87 12.23 15.05 -7.00
N GLU A 88 13.29 15.85 -6.91
CA GLU A 88 13.07 17.29 -6.89
C GLU A 88 12.38 17.72 -8.19
N LEU A 89 11.65 18.82 -8.16
CA LEU A 89 10.90 19.31 -9.32
C LEU A 89 11.79 19.50 -10.56
N GLN A 90 13.07 19.80 -10.35
CA GLN A 90 14.07 19.89 -11.41
C GLN A 90 14.34 18.54 -12.07
N GLY A 91 14.30 17.44 -11.31
CA GLY A 91 14.38 16.06 -11.83
C GLY A 91 13.18 15.70 -12.69
N LEU A 92 11.97 16.12 -12.29
CA LEU A 92 10.77 15.96 -13.10
C LEU A 92 10.83 16.73 -14.42
N ALA A 93 11.21 18.01 -14.35
CA ALA A 93 11.41 18.82 -15.54
C ALA A 93 12.49 18.21 -16.46
N ALA A 94 13.58 17.71 -15.88
CA ALA A 94 14.62 17.02 -16.64
C ALA A 94 14.10 15.75 -17.33
N ALA A 95 13.19 14.98 -16.72
CA ALA A 95 12.61 13.80 -17.34
C ALA A 95 11.80 14.14 -18.60
N LEU A 96 11.08 15.27 -18.60
CA LEU A 96 10.34 15.77 -19.76
C LEU A 96 11.24 16.42 -20.83
N GLY A 97 12.50 16.73 -20.49
CA GLY A 97 13.49 17.21 -21.46
C GLY A 97 13.44 18.73 -21.69
N THR A 98 13.95 19.17 -22.83
CA THR A 98 14.13 20.61 -23.13
C THR A 98 12.84 21.32 -23.55
N ASP A 99 11.85 20.58 -24.04
CA ASP A 99 10.51 21.08 -24.34
C ASP A 99 9.46 20.22 -23.62
N PRO A 100 9.20 20.52 -22.34
CA PRO A 100 8.29 19.72 -21.53
C PRO A 100 6.85 19.68 -22.05
N GLY A 101 6.40 20.73 -22.77
CA GLY A 101 5.06 20.79 -23.34
C GLY A 101 4.89 19.77 -24.46
N VAL A 102 5.80 19.79 -25.43
CA VAL A 102 5.80 18.81 -26.54
C VAL A 102 5.97 17.39 -26.03
N ALA A 103 6.90 17.16 -25.10
CA ALA A 103 7.11 15.83 -24.52
C ALA A 103 5.85 15.28 -23.82
N LEU A 104 5.09 16.15 -23.16
CA LEU A 104 3.84 15.77 -22.52
C LEU A 104 2.72 15.50 -23.53
N GLU A 105 2.63 16.29 -24.62
CA GLU A 105 1.69 16.04 -25.72
C GLU A 105 1.97 14.70 -26.42
N ASP A 106 3.23 14.42 -26.77
CA ASP A 106 3.65 13.15 -27.34
C ASP A 106 3.34 11.96 -26.42
N ALA A 107 3.54 12.14 -25.12
CA ALA A 107 3.22 11.12 -24.13
C ALA A 107 1.70 10.92 -24.01
N ARG A 108 0.90 11.99 -24.00
CA ARG A 108 -0.58 11.90 -23.99
C ARG A 108 -1.11 11.12 -25.18
N GLU A 109 -0.60 11.40 -26.37
CA GLU A 109 -1.01 10.66 -27.57
C GLU A 109 -0.67 9.17 -27.44
N ARG A 110 0.55 8.84 -26.99
CA ARG A 110 1.02 7.45 -26.81
C ARG A 110 0.23 6.67 -25.76
N TRP A 111 -0.27 7.34 -24.72
CA TRP A 111 -1.02 6.72 -23.62
C TRP A 111 -2.55 6.80 -23.78
N SER A 112 -3.05 7.46 -24.82
CA SER A 112 -4.48 7.78 -24.99
C SER A 112 -5.45 6.57 -24.92
N ASP A 113 -5.03 5.39 -25.40
CA ASP A 113 -5.84 4.16 -25.41
C ASP A 113 -5.35 3.11 -24.38
N ARG A 114 -4.63 3.56 -23.34
CA ARG A 114 -3.87 2.65 -22.47
C ARG A 114 -4.00 3.06 -21.00
N ASP A 115 -4.21 2.05 -20.15
CA ASP A 115 -4.24 2.27 -18.71
C ASP A 115 -2.83 2.51 -18.17
N LEU A 116 -2.67 3.62 -17.44
CA LEU A 116 -1.50 3.92 -16.62
C LEU A 116 -1.92 3.90 -15.15
N VAL A 117 -1.35 2.96 -14.39
CA VAL A 117 -1.59 2.83 -12.95
C VAL A 117 -0.28 3.01 -12.20
N ALA A 118 -0.27 3.94 -11.24
CA ALA A 118 0.87 4.17 -10.37
C ALA A 118 0.53 3.80 -8.92
N LEU A 119 1.38 2.99 -8.30
CA LEU A 119 1.33 2.67 -6.87
C LEU A 119 2.08 3.72 -6.08
N VAL A 120 1.43 4.33 -5.10
CA VAL A 120 2.02 5.35 -4.21
C VAL A 120 1.69 5.02 -2.75
N PRO A 121 2.40 5.56 -1.75
CA PRO A 121 1.99 5.43 -0.35
C PRO A 121 0.55 5.93 -0.16
N GLU A 122 -0.19 5.34 0.79
CA GLU A 122 -1.62 5.66 1.02
C GLU A 122 -1.85 7.15 1.27
N GLU A 123 -0.95 7.77 2.06
CA GLU A 123 -1.00 9.20 2.38
C GLU A 123 -0.74 10.12 1.17
N GLU A 124 -0.19 9.58 0.07
CA GLU A 124 0.11 10.33 -1.14
C GLU A 124 -0.99 10.24 -2.21
N VAL A 125 -1.92 9.27 -2.10
CA VAL A 125 -3.00 9.06 -3.07
C VAL A 125 -3.83 10.33 -3.30
N ALA A 126 -4.05 11.12 -2.24
CA ALA A 126 -4.80 12.36 -2.29
C ALA A 126 -3.94 13.62 -2.10
N LEU A 127 -2.61 13.49 -2.06
CA LEU A 127 -1.70 14.62 -1.81
C LEU A 127 -1.69 15.59 -2.99
N PRO A 128 -2.15 16.84 -2.85
CA PRO A 128 -2.03 17.83 -3.93
C PRO A 128 -0.56 18.25 -4.10
N LEU A 129 -0.21 18.82 -5.24
CA LEU A 129 1.17 19.29 -5.46
C LEU A 129 1.46 20.54 -4.63
N VAL A 130 0.50 21.47 -4.59
CA VAL A 130 0.66 22.79 -3.96
C VAL A 130 -0.35 23.04 -2.82
N GLY A 131 -0.09 24.08 -2.03
CA GLY A 131 -0.99 24.58 -0.99
C GLY A 131 -0.70 24.06 0.42
N LEU A 132 -1.59 24.36 1.37
CA LEU A 132 -1.37 24.10 2.81
C LEU A 132 -1.12 22.62 3.15
N ASN A 133 -1.73 21.73 2.38
CA ASN A 133 -1.55 20.28 2.48
C ASN A 133 -0.76 19.72 1.29
N GLY A 134 -0.14 20.57 0.48
CA GLY A 134 0.64 20.18 -0.68
C GLY A 134 1.96 19.52 -0.32
N LEU A 135 2.69 19.13 -1.37
CA LEU A 135 3.96 18.41 -1.26
C LEU A 135 4.97 19.18 -0.39
N ALA A 136 5.27 20.43 -0.77
CA ALA A 136 6.27 21.25 -0.08
C ALA A 136 5.89 21.49 1.39
N ALA A 137 4.60 21.76 1.66
CA ALA A 137 4.12 21.99 3.02
C ALA A 137 4.21 20.73 3.90
N THR A 138 3.86 19.57 3.36
CA THR A 138 3.90 18.30 4.08
C THR A 138 5.32 17.83 4.35
N GLN A 139 6.21 17.95 3.35
CA GLN A 139 7.64 17.65 3.52
C GLN A 139 8.30 18.62 4.49
N GLY A 140 8.07 19.93 4.33
CA GLY A 140 8.64 20.96 5.18
C GLY A 140 8.26 20.80 6.66
N ARG A 141 7.02 20.42 6.97
CA ARG A 141 6.58 20.11 8.35
C ARG A 141 7.35 18.94 8.96
N ARG A 142 7.65 17.90 8.17
CA ARG A 142 8.39 16.71 8.65
C ARG A 142 9.88 17.00 8.81
N ALA A 143 10.45 17.76 7.88
CA ALA A 143 11.87 18.13 7.87
C ALA A 143 12.20 19.29 8.84
N GLY A 144 11.20 20.07 9.26
CA GLY A 144 11.40 21.28 10.06
C GLY A 144 11.92 22.46 9.24
N ASP A 145 11.55 22.52 7.95
CA ASP A 145 11.99 23.59 7.04
C ASP A 145 11.41 24.95 7.43
N ASP A 146 12.15 26.02 7.12
CA ASP A 146 11.65 27.39 7.28
C ASP A 146 10.47 27.66 6.33
N LEU A 147 9.50 28.43 6.82
CA LEU A 147 8.28 28.75 6.08
C LEU A 147 8.57 29.44 4.75
N SER A 148 9.60 30.28 4.66
CA SER A 148 9.96 30.95 3.40
C SER A 148 10.46 29.97 2.35
N THR A 149 11.21 28.93 2.75
CA THR A 149 11.66 27.84 1.88
C THR A 149 10.48 27.02 1.37
N VAL A 150 9.54 26.68 2.26
CA VAL A 150 8.32 25.95 1.90
C VAL A 150 7.50 26.73 0.87
N LEU A 151 7.25 28.02 1.12
CA LEU A 151 6.49 28.89 0.20
C LEU A 151 7.19 29.08 -1.15
N ALA A 152 8.52 29.18 -1.16
CA ALA A 152 9.28 29.31 -2.40
C ALA A 152 9.16 28.05 -3.29
N ARG A 153 9.27 26.86 -2.69
CA ARG A 153 9.09 25.56 -3.38
C ARG A 153 7.66 25.38 -3.88
N ASP A 154 6.67 25.72 -3.06
CA ASP A 154 5.25 25.65 -3.43
C ASP A 154 4.95 26.53 -4.66
N ALA A 155 5.45 27.78 -4.65
CA ALA A 155 5.29 28.70 -5.76
C ALA A 155 6.08 28.28 -7.03
N GLU A 156 7.21 27.60 -6.87
CA GLU A 156 7.94 27.00 -8.00
C GLU A 156 7.12 25.89 -8.66
N ALA A 157 6.53 25.01 -7.85
CA ALA A 157 5.68 23.93 -8.32
C ALA A 157 4.40 24.45 -9.03
N GLU A 158 3.79 25.50 -8.49
CA GLU A 158 2.64 26.17 -9.12
C GLU A 158 2.99 26.75 -10.49
N ARG A 159 4.12 27.46 -10.60
CA ARG A 159 4.59 28.02 -11.88
C ARG A 159 4.88 26.93 -12.90
N TRP A 160 5.53 25.84 -12.46
CA TRP A 160 5.85 24.72 -13.34
C TRP A 160 4.59 24.03 -13.86
N ALA A 161 3.63 23.70 -12.99
CA ALA A 161 2.35 23.11 -13.40
C ALA A 161 1.60 24.04 -14.37
N SER A 162 1.57 25.34 -14.07
CA SER A 162 0.96 26.36 -14.94
C SER A 162 1.61 26.42 -16.32
N SER A 163 2.94 26.27 -16.40
CA SER A 163 3.67 26.26 -17.67
C SER A 163 3.33 25.07 -18.57
N LEU A 164 2.81 23.99 -17.97
CA LEU A 164 2.34 22.79 -18.67
C LEU A 164 0.81 22.80 -18.89
N GLY A 165 0.11 23.82 -18.42
CA GLY A 165 -1.36 23.88 -18.43
C GLY A 165 -2.03 22.80 -17.56
N LEU A 166 -1.37 22.40 -16.47
CA LEU A 166 -1.86 21.36 -15.55
C LEU A 166 -2.41 21.98 -14.26
N ASP A 167 -3.39 21.32 -13.64
CA ASP A 167 -3.93 21.71 -12.35
C ASP A 167 -3.15 21.04 -11.19
N PRO A 168 -2.33 21.78 -10.43
CA PRO A 168 -1.54 21.22 -9.34
C PRO A 168 -2.36 20.92 -8.07
N THR A 169 -3.64 21.28 -8.04
CA THR A 169 -4.50 21.12 -6.86
C THR A 169 -5.25 19.79 -6.84
N LEU A 170 -5.20 19.03 -7.94
CA LEU A 170 -5.86 17.74 -8.04
C LEU A 170 -5.34 16.75 -6.99
N PRO A 171 -6.21 15.94 -6.38
CA PRO A 171 -5.80 14.88 -5.45
C PRO A 171 -4.76 13.96 -6.07
N GLY A 172 -3.63 13.78 -5.37
CA GLY A 172 -2.53 12.94 -5.81
C GLY A 172 -1.55 13.62 -6.78
N ALA A 173 -1.77 14.89 -7.16
CA ALA A 173 -0.83 15.62 -8.01
C ALA A 173 0.58 15.76 -7.38
N GLY A 174 0.68 15.77 -6.05
CA GLY A 174 1.93 15.83 -5.30
C GLY A 174 2.57 14.48 -5.05
N ALA A 175 1.93 13.37 -5.42
CA ALA A 175 2.45 12.04 -5.15
C ALA A 175 3.82 11.82 -5.78
N ALA A 176 4.70 11.12 -5.05
CA ALA A 176 6.07 10.82 -5.39
C ALA A 176 6.81 12.04 -5.96
N GLY A 177 6.80 13.16 -5.22
CA GLY A 177 7.54 14.37 -5.59
C GLY A 177 6.90 15.21 -6.70
N GLY A 178 5.66 14.94 -7.09
CA GLY A 178 4.98 15.62 -8.20
C GLY A 178 4.83 14.76 -9.45
N LEU A 179 5.28 13.51 -9.41
CA LEU A 179 5.03 12.51 -10.47
C LEU A 179 3.54 12.29 -10.70
N GLY A 180 2.73 12.34 -9.65
CA GLY A 180 1.29 12.17 -9.76
C GLY A 180 0.64 13.22 -10.67
N LEU A 181 1.19 14.43 -10.78
CA LEU A 181 0.72 15.44 -11.74
C LEU A 181 0.91 14.97 -13.19
N ILE A 182 2.07 14.37 -13.49
CA ILE A 182 2.38 13.85 -14.82
C ILE A 182 1.56 12.61 -15.14
N VAL A 183 1.43 11.67 -14.19
CA VAL A 183 0.58 10.48 -14.35
C VAL A 183 -0.86 10.88 -14.69
N GLN A 184 -1.44 11.83 -13.96
CA GLN A 184 -2.78 12.35 -14.24
C GLN A 184 -2.88 13.08 -15.58
N ALA A 185 -1.84 13.83 -15.96
CA ALA A 185 -1.81 14.51 -17.25
C ALA A 185 -1.84 13.53 -18.45
N LEU A 186 -1.42 12.28 -18.24
CA LEU A 186 -1.52 11.19 -19.21
C LEU A 186 -2.84 10.41 -19.14
N GLY A 187 -3.79 10.82 -18.28
CA GLY A 187 -5.03 10.07 -18.01
C GLY A 187 -4.85 8.88 -17.07
N GLY A 188 -3.66 8.74 -16.47
CA GLY A 188 -3.37 7.70 -15.49
C GLY A 188 -3.99 7.96 -14.12
N ARG A 189 -3.97 6.93 -13.28
CA ARG A 189 -4.48 6.99 -11.90
C ARG A 189 -3.43 6.55 -10.89
N MET A 190 -3.46 7.16 -9.70
CA MET A 190 -2.74 6.69 -8.54
C MET A 190 -3.62 5.80 -7.68
N THR A 191 -3.03 4.80 -7.05
CA THR A 191 -3.69 3.96 -6.02
C THR A 191 -2.65 3.52 -5.01
N ASP A 192 -3.08 3.19 -3.79
CA ASP A 192 -2.19 2.52 -2.85
C ASP A 192 -2.06 1.01 -3.17
N PRO A 193 -0.94 0.38 -2.83
CA PRO A 193 -0.70 -1.04 -3.05
C PRO A 193 -1.73 -1.98 -2.44
N LEU A 194 -2.27 -1.67 -1.25
CA LEU A 194 -3.22 -2.55 -0.58
C LEU A 194 -4.55 -2.55 -1.31
N THR A 195 -5.02 -1.39 -1.76
CA THR A 195 -6.21 -1.28 -2.62
C THR A 195 -5.99 -2.03 -3.94
N TYR A 196 -4.85 -1.81 -4.61
CA TYR A 196 -4.56 -2.49 -5.88
C TYR A 196 -4.52 -4.02 -5.73
N LEU A 197 -3.80 -4.54 -4.74
CA LEU A 197 -3.69 -5.98 -4.51
C LEU A 197 -5.04 -6.59 -4.09
N ALA A 198 -5.84 -5.88 -3.29
CA ALA A 198 -7.17 -6.32 -2.90
C ALA A 198 -8.10 -6.44 -4.12
N ASP A 199 -8.06 -5.48 -5.05
CA ASP A 199 -8.85 -5.51 -6.28
C ASP A 199 -8.41 -6.65 -7.20
N VAL A 200 -7.10 -6.79 -7.43
CA VAL A 200 -6.52 -7.88 -8.25
C VAL A 200 -6.89 -9.25 -7.68
N ALA A 201 -6.85 -9.40 -6.35
CA ALA A 201 -7.19 -10.65 -5.69
C ALA A 201 -8.70 -10.96 -5.64
N GLY A 202 -9.57 -10.01 -6.01
CA GLY A 202 -11.01 -10.12 -5.76
C GLY A 202 -11.30 -10.28 -4.26
N LEU A 203 -10.54 -9.58 -3.41
CA LEU A 203 -10.55 -9.79 -1.96
C LEU A 203 -11.90 -9.44 -1.34
N ALA A 204 -12.61 -8.44 -1.88
CA ALA A 204 -13.95 -8.08 -1.43
C ALA A 204 -14.95 -9.25 -1.57
N ASP A 205 -14.99 -9.88 -2.75
CA ASP A 205 -15.85 -11.05 -3.00
C ASP A 205 -15.42 -12.26 -2.17
N THR A 206 -14.10 -12.46 -2.05
CA THR A 206 -13.52 -13.55 -1.26
C THR A 206 -13.88 -13.41 0.22
N MET A 207 -13.77 -12.21 0.79
CA MET A 207 -14.22 -11.92 2.16
C MET A 207 -15.74 -12.01 2.30
N GLY A 208 -16.50 -11.55 1.30
CA GLY A 208 -17.95 -11.72 1.25
C GLY A 208 -18.38 -13.19 1.32
N ALA A 209 -17.57 -14.11 0.78
CA ALA A 209 -17.76 -15.56 0.89
C ALA A 209 -17.01 -16.20 2.07
N ALA A 210 -16.29 -15.47 2.91
CA ALA A 210 -15.60 -16.05 4.05
C ALA A 210 -16.54 -16.27 5.24
N ASP A 211 -16.18 -17.18 6.13
CA ASP A 211 -16.80 -17.30 7.45
C ASP A 211 -15.94 -16.61 8.52
N LEU A 212 -14.63 -16.47 8.27
CA LEU A 212 -13.64 -15.86 9.18
C LEU A 212 -12.53 -15.16 8.39
N VAL A 213 -12.08 -14.01 8.88
CA VAL A 213 -10.85 -13.33 8.44
C VAL A 213 -9.79 -13.42 9.54
N VAL A 214 -8.59 -13.87 9.18
CA VAL A 214 -7.44 -13.96 10.08
C VAL A 214 -6.34 -13.06 9.57
N THR A 215 -5.82 -12.20 10.45
CA THR A 215 -4.65 -11.38 10.17
C THR A 215 -3.57 -11.62 11.22
N ALA A 216 -2.38 -11.08 10.97
CA ALA A 216 -1.26 -11.16 11.89
C ALA A 216 -0.35 -9.95 11.74
N ALA A 217 0.37 -9.62 12.82
CA ALA A 217 1.37 -8.56 12.85
C ALA A 217 2.29 -8.74 14.06
N GLU A 218 3.43 -8.05 14.08
CA GLU A 218 4.33 -8.03 15.23
C GLU A 218 3.67 -7.51 16.51
N SER A 219 2.84 -6.47 16.42
CA SER A 219 2.17 -5.91 17.59
C SER A 219 0.85 -5.19 17.26
N LEU A 220 -0.11 -5.32 18.17
CA LEU A 220 -1.24 -4.38 18.27
C LEU A 220 -0.93 -3.38 19.37
N ASP A 221 -0.81 -2.11 19.00
CA ASP A 221 -0.65 -0.99 19.91
C ASP A 221 -1.57 0.19 19.53
N PHE A 222 -1.59 1.21 20.39
CA PHE A 222 -2.44 2.38 20.24
C PHE A 222 -2.04 3.31 19.08
N HIS A 223 -0.82 3.20 18.56
CA HIS A 223 -0.31 4.08 17.51
C HIS A 223 -0.60 3.51 16.12
N ALA A 224 -0.47 2.19 15.95
CA ALA A 224 -0.52 1.56 14.64
C ALA A 224 -1.53 0.42 14.49
N VAL A 225 -2.18 -0.09 15.56
CA VAL A 225 -3.16 -1.21 15.51
C VAL A 225 -2.79 -2.29 14.48
N GLY A 226 -1.54 -2.77 14.52
CA GLY A 226 -1.06 -3.83 13.63
C GLY A 226 -0.59 -3.40 12.24
N GLY A 227 -0.56 -2.10 11.94
CA GLY A 227 -0.07 -1.59 10.66
C GLY A 227 -1.14 -1.54 9.56
N PRO A 228 -0.77 -1.08 8.37
CA PRO A 228 -1.70 -0.82 7.28
C PRO A 228 -2.36 -2.08 6.72
N ILE A 229 -1.64 -3.22 6.65
CA ILE A 229 -2.21 -4.51 6.20
C ILE A 229 -3.33 -4.96 7.15
N VAL A 230 -3.07 -4.95 8.45
CA VAL A 230 -4.05 -5.32 9.47
C VAL A 230 -5.27 -4.39 9.43
N LYS A 231 -5.05 -3.07 9.39
CA LYS A 231 -6.15 -2.09 9.28
C LYS A 231 -7.01 -2.34 8.05
N ARG A 232 -6.40 -2.58 6.89
CA ARG A 232 -7.11 -2.90 5.65
C ARG A 232 -7.92 -4.18 5.79
N ALA A 233 -7.31 -5.24 6.30
CA ALA A 233 -7.97 -6.53 6.47
C ALA A 233 -9.22 -6.44 7.36
N VAL A 234 -9.11 -5.74 8.49
CA VAL A 234 -10.23 -5.56 9.42
C VAL A 234 -11.32 -4.66 8.85
N ALA A 235 -10.95 -3.58 8.17
CA ALA A 235 -11.92 -2.70 7.52
C ALA A 235 -12.73 -3.46 6.46
N MET A 236 -12.07 -4.28 5.64
CA MET A 236 -12.73 -5.11 4.62
C MET A 236 -13.59 -6.22 5.24
N ALA A 237 -13.12 -6.86 6.31
CA ALA A 237 -13.90 -7.86 7.04
C ALA A 237 -15.18 -7.23 7.62
N GLY A 238 -15.06 -6.03 8.21
CA GLY A 238 -16.19 -5.26 8.73
C GLY A 238 -17.20 -4.89 7.63
N ALA A 239 -16.72 -4.43 6.47
CA ALA A 239 -17.57 -4.15 5.31
C ALA A 239 -18.31 -5.41 4.79
N ALA A 240 -17.67 -6.57 4.88
CA ALA A 240 -18.24 -7.86 4.53
C ALA A 240 -19.07 -8.51 5.67
N LEU A 241 -19.21 -7.84 6.81
CA LEU A 241 -19.86 -8.35 8.03
C LEU A 241 -19.29 -9.71 8.47
N ARG A 242 -17.96 -9.87 8.37
CA ARG A 242 -17.24 -11.08 8.77
C ARG A 242 -16.42 -10.84 10.04
N PRO A 243 -16.37 -11.83 10.95
CA PRO A 243 -15.50 -11.73 12.12
C PRO A 243 -14.04 -11.67 11.69
N ALA A 244 -13.27 -10.77 12.30
CA ALA A 244 -11.84 -10.62 12.10
C ALA A 244 -11.08 -10.95 13.38
N ILE A 245 -10.08 -11.83 13.32
CA ILE A 245 -9.19 -12.12 14.45
C ILE A 245 -7.74 -11.86 14.08
N ALA A 246 -6.92 -11.59 15.09
CA ALA A 246 -5.48 -11.36 14.90
C ALA A 246 -4.65 -12.39 15.67
N ILE A 247 -3.59 -12.90 15.06
CA ILE A 247 -2.52 -13.63 15.76
C ILE A 247 -1.30 -12.72 15.76
N VAL A 248 -0.86 -12.26 16.92
CA VAL A 248 0.08 -11.13 16.99
C VAL A 248 1.24 -11.41 17.90
N GLY A 249 2.43 -10.89 17.59
CA GLY A 249 3.59 -11.05 18.47
C GLY A 249 3.26 -10.57 19.88
N ARG A 250 2.71 -9.36 19.99
CA ARG A 250 2.28 -8.73 21.25
C ARG A 250 0.93 -8.03 21.11
N ASN A 251 0.14 -8.03 22.18
CA ASN A 251 -1.10 -7.26 22.24
C ASN A 251 -1.07 -6.28 23.43
N PHE A 252 -1.08 -4.98 23.14
CA PHE A 252 -1.19 -3.91 24.12
C PHE A 252 -2.59 -3.29 24.18
N VAL A 253 -3.52 -3.79 23.37
CA VAL A 253 -4.87 -3.25 23.21
C VAL A 253 -5.85 -4.06 24.04
N SER A 254 -6.71 -3.35 24.80
CA SER A 254 -7.72 -4.02 25.63
C SER A 254 -8.81 -4.69 24.78
N ALA A 255 -9.51 -5.69 25.33
CA ALA A 255 -10.60 -6.35 24.61
C ALA A 255 -11.68 -5.37 24.11
N ARG A 256 -11.99 -4.33 24.90
CA ARG A 256 -12.95 -3.27 24.52
C ARG A 256 -12.47 -2.51 23.28
N GLU A 257 -11.19 -2.14 23.25
CA GLU A 257 -10.61 -1.37 22.14
C GLU A 257 -10.44 -2.24 20.89
N LEU A 258 -10.14 -3.53 21.05
CA LEU A 258 -10.16 -4.49 19.93
C LEU A 258 -11.53 -4.54 19.26
N ARG A 259 -12.61 -4.60 20.06
CA ARG A 259 -13.99 -4.57 19.51
C ARG A 259 -14.30 -3.26 18.79
N LEU A 260 -13.85 -2.12 19.33
CA LEU A 260 -14.01 -0.82 18.67
C LEU A 260 -13.20 -0.72 17.37
N ALA A 261 -12.06 -1.41 17.29
CA ALA A 261 -11.23 -1.48 16.10
C ALA A 261 -11.73 -2.51 15.06
N GLY A 262 -12.77 -3.29 15.37
CA GLY A 262 -13.38 -4.27 14.45
C GLY A 262 -12.86 -5.70 14.59
N PHE A 263 -12.03 -6.00 15.61
CA PHE A 263 -11.61 -7.37 15.90
C PHE A 263 -12.60 -8.08 16.81
N GLU A 264 -12.77 -9.38 16.60
CA GLU A 264 -13.39 -10.28 17.55
C GLU A 264 -12.42 -10.64 18.69
N GLU A 265 -11.19 -10.99 18.35
CA GLU A 265 -10.20 -11.42 19.33
C GLU A 265 -8.78 -11.26 18.78
N ALA A 266 -7.80 -11.11 19.69
CA ALA A 266 -6.39 -11.10 19.36
C ALA A 266 -5.64 -12.12 20.22
N TYR A 267 -4.80 -12.92 19.58
CA TYR A 267 -4.05 -14.01 20.20
C TYR A 267 -2.55 -13.66 20.23
N PRO A 268 -2.00 -13.21 21.37
CA PRO A 268 -0.58 -12.91 21.48
C PRO A 268 0.27 -14.19 21.44
N LEU A 269 1.45 -14.11 20.83
CA LEU A 269 2.39 -15.23 20.74
C LEU A 269 3.09 -15.50 22.07
N GLY A 270 3.43 -14.47 22.84
CA GLY A 270 4.11 -14.62 24.13
C GLY A 270 3.75 -13.53 25.13
N ALA A 271 4.28 -13.66 26.35
CA ALA A 271 4.22 -12.60 27.35
C ALA A 271 5.17 -11.44 26.97
N ALA A 272 5.01 -10.29 27.62
CA ALA A 272 5.92 -9.16 27.40
C ALA A 272 7.37 -9.55 27.72
N GLY A 273 8.25 -9.50 26.72
CA GLY A 273 9.68 -9.80 26.84
C GLY A 273 10.14 -11.08 26.13
N GLU A 274 9.21 -11.90 25.62
CA GLU A 274 9.54 -13.05 24.77
C GLU A 274 9.57 -12.63 23.30
N GLU A 275 10.62 -13.04 22.57
CA GLU A 275 10.68 -12.82 21.13
C GLU A 275 9.73 -13.78 20.40
N PRO A 276 8.85 -13.28 19.53
CA PRO A 276 7.97 -14.14 18.75
C PRO A 276 8.76 -15.02 17.77
N THR A 277 8.49 -16.33 17.74
CA THR A 277 9.13 -17.28 16.81
C THR A 277 8.12 -17.94 15.85
N PRO A 278 8.57 -18.42 14.67
CA PRO A 278 7.72 -19.16 13.75
C PRO A 278 7.06 -20.40 14.37
N GLU A 279 7.77 -21.11 15.24
CA GLU A 279 7.25 -22.28 15.97
C GLU A 279 6.10 -21.85 16.86
N ARG A 280 6.28 -20.74 17.59
CA ARG A 280 5.22 -20.23 18.46
C ARG A 280 4.02 -19.73 17.67
N LEU A 281 4.24 -19.08 16.53
CA LEU A 281 3.17 -18.72 15.60
C LEU A 281 2.38 -19.95 15.16
N SER A 282 3.06 -21.05 14.81
CA SER A 282 2.42 -22.30 14.40
C SER A 282 1.59 -22.92 15.53
N GLU A 283 2.12 -22.97 16.74
CA GLU A 283 1.39 -23.48 17.91
C GLU A 283 0.12 -22.67 18.21
N VAL A 284 0.22 -21.34 18.20
CA VAL A 284 -0.92 -20.46 18.45
C VAL A 284 -1.93 -20.57 17.31
N ALA A 285 -1.49 -20.59 16.05
CA ALA A 285 -2.39 -20.77 14.90
C ALA A 285 -3.16 -22.10 14.98
N MET A 286 -2.51 -23.20 15.37
CA MET A 286 -3.19 -24.49 15.58
C MET A 286 -4.23 -24.45 16.70
N ARG A 287 -3.92 -23.75 17.81
CA ARG A 287 -4.87 -23.55 18.90
C ARG A 287 -6.05 -22.68 18.46
N VAL A 288 -5.79 -21.60 17.72
CA VAL A 288 -6.83 -20.70 17.19
C VAL A 288 -7.73 -21.45 16.20
N ALA A 289 -7.17 -22.19 15.25
CA ALA A 289 -7.93 -23.02 14.31
C ALA A 289 -8.74 -24.13 15.01
N THR A 290 -8.36 -24.52 16.23
CA THR A 290 -9.13 -25.44 17.08
C THR A 290 -10.34 -24.77 17.70
N THR A 291 -10.18 -23.53 18.17
CA THR A 291 -11.25 -22.76 18.82
C THR A 291 -12.26 -22.24 17.79
N TRP A 292 -11.78 -21.79 16.63
CA TRP A 292 -12.59 -21.28 15.53
C TRP A 292 -12.91 -22.40 14.54
N SER A 293 -13.75 -23.34 14.95
CA SER A 293 -14.22 -24.43 14.08
C SER A 293 -15.74 -24.55 14.14
N TRP A 294 -16.41 -24.40 13.00
CA TRP A 294 -17.84 -24.65 12.83
C TRP A 294 -18.15 -25.17 11.42
#